data_AF-A3CAR6-F1
#
_entry.id   AF-A3CAR6-F1
#
_cell.length_a   1.000
_cell.length_b   1.000
_cell.length_c   1.000
_cell.angle_alpha   90.00
_cell.angle_beta   90.00
_cell.angle_gamma   90.00
#
_symmetry.space_group_name_H-M   'P 1'
#
loop_
_entity.id
_entity.type
_entity.pdbx_description
1 polymer ?
#
loop_
_entity_poly.entity_id
_entity_poly.type
_entity_poly.pdbx_seq_one_letter_code
_entity_poly.pdbx_strand_id
1 'polypeptide(L)'
;MSSSTTPISPQLVSPTDDELLQAQANLWRHSLYYLTSMALRCAVKLGIPTVIHRLGGNATLPALITALSLPPAKLPFLRRLMRLLVSSGVFTTERGGAAAEAEAVYGLAPLSLFLVDGAFTGSEVDDGHTNQSAFVLAATSAHYVEAALGLDDWFMKDNVPAAASPFEAVHGAPLLHETPVDAELNRLVSEALVSQNHMGIGLALRESRRVFEGLESLVDCGGGDGAAARAIVRAFPGIKCTVLDLPQVIGTAPVADGAVDYVAGDMFSYIPPAQAVLLKYVLSHWSDDDCVKILAQCKKAIPSREAGGKVIIKDVVVGTSSGLMLEAELLMDMAMMYVLSHWSDDDCVKILAQCKKAIPSREAGGKVIIKDVVVGTSSGLMLEAELLMDMAMMVMTSGRERD
;
A
#
# COMPACT_ATOMS: atom_id res chain seq x y z
N MET A 1 51.85 -9.25 -35.69
CA MET A 1 51.39 -9.88 -34.44
C MET A 1 49.93 -9.47 -34.25
N SER A 2 48.98 -10.25 -34.78
CA SER A 2 47.55 -10.04 -34.55
C SER A 2 47.10 -11.01 -33.46
N SER A 3 46.73 -10.50 -32.29
CA SER A 3 46.10 -11.29 -31.24
C SER A 3 44.66 -11.58 -31.62
N SER A 4 44.35 -12.83 -31.96
CA SER A 4 42.98 -13.30 -32.12
C SER A 4 42.33 -13.44 -30.76
N THR A 5 41.39 -12.54 -30.42
CA THR A 5 40.45 -12.71 -29.31
C THR A 5 39.37 -13.69 -29.73
N THR A 6 39.42 -14.91 -29.18
CA THR A 6 38.36 -15.91 -29.34
C THR A 6 37.14 -15.47 -28.52
N PRO A 7 35.92 -15.40 -29.09
CA PRO A 7 34.72 -15.09 -28.31
C PRO A 7 34.39 -16.27 -27.40
N ILE A 8 34.31 -16.02 -26.09
CA ILE A 8 33.82 -16.99 -25.10
C ILE A 8 32.32 -17.13 -25.36
N SER A 9 31.92 -18.23 -26.01
CA SER A 9 30.50 -18.60 -26.09
C SER A 9 30.08 -19.06 -24.69
N PRO A 10 29.04 -18.46 -24.07
CA PRO A 10 28.55 -18.94 -22.79
C PRO A 10 28.04 -20.38 -22.96
N GLN A 11 28.72 -21.35 -22.35
CA GLN A 11 28.23 -22.72 -22.32
C GLN A 11 27.02 -22.77 -21.38
N LEU A 12 25.86 -23.08 -21.94
CA LEU A 12 24.63 -23.27 -21.18
C LEU A 12 24.79 -24.52 -20.31
N VAL A 13 24.94 -24.35 -19.00
CA VAL A 13 24.96 -25.47 -18.05
C VAL A 13 23.56 -26.08 -18.05
N SER A 14 23.47 -27.40 -18.29
CA SER A 14 22.19 -28.10 -18.26
C SER A 14 21.68 -28.22 -16.82
N PRO A 15 20.44 -27.79 -16.52
CA PRO A 15 19.87 -27.89 -15.18
C PRO A 15 19.66 -29.35 -14.78
N THR A 16 19.67 -29.60 -13.48
CA THR A 16 19.35 -30.90 -12.87
C THR A 16 17.86 -31.21 -12.93
N ASP A 17 17.49 -32.49 -12.78
CA ASP A 17 16.09 -32.91 -12.76
C ASP A 17 15.28 -32.25 -11.63
N ASP A 18 15.90 -32.05 -10.45
CA ASP A 18 15.28 -31.37 -9.32
C ASP A 18 15.02 -29.89 -9.61
N GLU A 19 15.98 -29.20 -10.27
CA GLU A 19 15.80 -27.82 -10.72
C GLU A 19 14.68 -27.71 -11.77
N LEU A 20 14.58 -28.67 -12.69
CA LEU A 20 13.51 -28.71 -13.69
C LEU A 20 12.13 -28.94 -13.05
N LEU A 21 12.02 -29.81 -12.05
CA LEU A 21 10.77 -30.03 -11.32
C LEU A 21 10.34 -28.78 -10.55
N GLN A 22 11.26 -28.10 -9.88
CA GLN A 22 10.98 -26.84 -9.18
C GLN A 22 10.59 -25.73 -10.18
N ALA A 23 11.27 -25.64 -11.33
CA ALA A 23 10.94 -24.71 -12.40
C ALA A 23 9.53 -24.97 -12.96
N GLN A 24 9.14 -26.24 -13.13
CA GLN A 24 7.79 -26.60 -13.58
C GLN A 24 6.71 -26.17 -12.58
N ALA A 25 6.97 -26.33 -11.27
CA ALA A 25 6.06 -25.84 -10.23
C ALA A 25 5.95 -24.31 -10.25
N ASN A 26 7.06 -23.59 -10.43
CA ASN A 26 7.07 -22.14 -10.53
C ASN A 26 6.33 -21.65 -11.78
N LEU A 27 6.50 -22.33 -12.92
CA LEU A 27 5.77 -22.03 -14.15
C LEU A 27 4.25 -22.12 -13.94
N TRP A 28 3.77 -23.18 -13.28
CA TRP A 28 2.35 -23.31 -12.95
C TRP A 28 1.86 -22.22 -12.01
N ARG A 29 2.66 -21.86 -10.98
CA ARG A 29 2.34 -20.77 -10.06
C ARG A 29 2.14 -19.46 -10.80
N HIS A 30 3.13 -19.01 -11.57
CA HIS A 30 3.03 -17.75 -12.31
C HIS A 30 1.88 -17.76 -13.33
N SER A 31 1.65 -18.89 -14.01
CA SER A 31 0.58 -19.00 -15.00
C SER A 31 -0.83 -19.01 -14.39
N LEU A 32 -0.97 -19.41 -13.12
CA LEU A 32 -2.26 -19.63 -12.47
C LEU A 32 -2.52 -18.73 -11.26
N TYR A 33 -1.59 -17.86 -10.87
CA TYR A 33 -1.75 -16.94 -9.73
C TYR A 33 -2.99 -16.06 -9.83
N TYR A 34 -3.44 -15.71 -11.04
CA TYR A 34 -4.69 -14.98 -11.24
C TYR A 34 -5.89 -15.71 -10.60
N LEU A 35 -5.89 -17.05 -10.53
CA LEU A 35 -6.95 -17.83 -9.88
C LEU A 35 -6.98 -17.60 -8.36
N THR A 36 -5.83 -17.36 -7.73
CA THR A 36 -5.76 -16.97 -6.31
C THR A 36 -6.40 -15.60 -6.12
N SER A 37 -6.09 -14.62 -6.98
CA SER A 37 -6.72 -13.29 -6.97
C SER A 37 -8.23 -13.37 -7.22
N MET A 38 -8.69 -14.21 -8.14
CA MET A 38 -10.12 -14.42 -8.41
C MET A 38 -10.83 -15.16 -7.27
N ALA A 39 -10.16 -16.11 -6.61
CA ALA A 39 -10.69 -16.77 -5.43
C ALA A 39 -10.86 -15.78 -4.27
N LEU A 40 -9.89 -14.88 -4.08
CA LEU A 40 -9.96 -13.82 -3.08
C LEU A 40 -11.11 -12.84 -3.39
N ARG A 41 -11.21 -12.38 -4.64
CA ARG A 41 -12.34 -11.58 -5.14
C ARG A 41 -13.67 -12.25 -4.84
N CYS A 42 -13.78 -13.55 -5.11
CA CYS A 42 -14.99 -14.32 -4.84
C CYS A 42 -15.32 -14.36 -3.35
N ALA A 43 -14.34 -14.63 -2.48
CA ALA A 43 -14.55 -14.64 -1.04
C ALA A 43 -15.00 -13.28 -0.50
N VAL A 44 -14.43 -12.19 -1.01
CA VAL A 44 -14.84 -10.81 -0.70
C VAL A 44 -16.27 -10.55 -1.17
N LYS A 45 -16.60 -10.84 -2.43
CA LYS A 45 -17.97 -10.62 -2.97
C LYS A 45 -19.04 -11.42 -2.23
N LEU A 46 -18.70 -12.62 -1.79
CA LEU A 46 -19.59 -13.45 -0.99
C LEU A 46 -19.68 -12.99 0.47
N GLY A 47 -18.78 -12.12 0.94
CA GLY A 47 -18.74 -11.69 2.34
C GLY A 47 -18.26 -12.77 3.30
N ILE A 48 -17.45 -13.74 2.81
CA ILE A 48 -16.94 -14.85 3.62
C ILE A 48 -16.19 -14.35 4.88
N PRO A 49 -15.25 -13.39 4.80
CA PRO A 49 -14.55 -12.90 5.99
C PRO A 49 -15.51 -12.37 7.05
N THR A 50 -16.45 -11.50 6.66
CA THR A 50 -17.47 -10.93 7.55
C THR A 50 -18.36 -12.01 8.17
N VAL A 51 -18.73 -13.05 7.42
CA VAL A 51 -19.53 -14.15 7.95
C VAL A 51 -18.76 -14.99 8.97
N ILE A 52 -17.49 -15.33 8.70
CA ILE A 52 -16.66 -16.03 9.67
C ILE A 52 -16.53 -15.20 10.95
N HIS A 53 -16.31 -13.89 10.83
CA HIS A 53 -16.27 -12.98 11.97
C HIS A 53 -17.56 -13.02 12.80
N ARG A 54 -18.72 -12.88 12.15
CA ARG A 54 -20.05 -12.93 12.81
C ARG A 54 -20.36 -14.26 13.48
N LEU A 55 -19.77 -15.36 13.01
CA LEU A 55 -19.91 -16.69 13.60
C LEU A 55 -18.94 -16.94 14.78
N GLY A 56 -18.23 -15.91 15.25
CA GLY A 56 -17.29 -16.00 16.37
C GLY A 56 -15.85 -16.26 15.95
N GLY A 57 -15.49 -15.94 14.71
CA GLY A 57 -14.12 -16.01 14.18
C GLY A 57 -13.73 -17.34 13.54
N ASN A 58 -14.59 -18.36 13.64
CA ASN A 58 -14.38 -19.69 13.07
C ASN A 58 -15.69 -20.22 12.46
N ALA A 59 -15.61 -20.95 11.34
CA ALA A 59 -16.78 -21.55 10.70
C ALA A 59 -16.46 -22.85 9.94
N THR A 60 -17.41 -23.80 9.93
CA THR A 60 -17.37 -24.97 9.04
C THR A 60 -17.98 -24.62 7.68
N LEU A 61 -17.71 -25.42 6.65
CA LEU A 61 -18.29 -25.18 5.31
C LEU A 61 -19.83 -25.24 5.29
N PRO A 62 -20.51 -26.19 5.97
CA PRO A 62 -21.97 -26.17 6.05
C PRO A 62 -22.52 -24.92 6.74
N ALA A 63 -21.83 -24.43 7.78
CA ALA A 63 -22.20 -23.18 8.46
C ALA A 63 -22.07 -21.98 7.51
N LEU A 64 -20.98 -21.91 6.73
CA LEU A 64 -20.81 -20.88 5.69
C LEU A 64 -21.88 -20.97 4.60
N ILE A 65 -22.16 -22.17 4.06
CA ILE A 65 -23.22 -22.37 3.07
C ILE A 65 -24.56 -21.85 3.60
N THR A 66 -24.89 -22.18 4.85
CA THR A 66 -26.14 -21.74 5.50
C THR A 66 -26.17 -20.23 5.71
N ALA A 67 -25.13 -19.66 6.33
CA ALA A 67 -25.08 -18.24 6.68
C ALA A 67 -25.00 -17.33 5.44
N LEU A 68 -24.41 -17.81 4.35
CA LEU A 68 -24.32 -17.12 3.06
C LEU A 68 -25.50 -17.40 2.14
N SER A 69 -26.45 -18.26 2.56
CA SER A 69 -27.58 -18.71 1.73
C SER A 69 -27.14 -19.30 0.38
N LEU A 70 -26.03 -20.03 0.35
CA LEU A 70 -25.51 -20.68 -0.85
C LEU A 70 -26.22 -22.02 -1.11
N PRO A 71 -26.32 -22.48 -2.37
CA PRO A 71 -26.89 -23.80 -2.65
C PRO A 71 -26.03 -24.92 -2.04
N PRO A 72 -26.60 -25.90 -1.31
CA PRO A 72 -25.84 -27.00 -0.70
C PRO A 72 -24.98 -27.80 -1.69
N ALA A 73 -25.44 -27.92 -2.93
CA ALA A 73 -24.69 -28.56 -4.02
C ALA A 73 -23.35 -27.87 -4.34
N LYS A 74 -23.14 -26.62 -3.89
CA LYS A 74 -21.89 -25.87 -4.12
C LYS A 74 -20.80 -26.17 -3.08
N LEU A 75 -21.11 -26.92 -2.02
CA LEU A 75 -20.19 -27.20 -0.92
C LEU A 75 -18.84 -27.80 -1.37
N PRO A 76 -18.76 -28.80 -2.30
CA PRO A 76 -17.48 -29.32 -2.76
C PRO A 76 -16.60 -28.28 -3.47
N PHE A 77 -17.22 -27.31 -4.16
CA PHE A 77 -16.51 -26.24 -4.86
C PHE A 77 -16.05 -25.15 -3.88
N LEU A 78 -16.90 -24.79 -2.91
CA LEU A 78 -16.50 -23.89 -1.82
C LEU A 78 -15.31 -24.47 -1.05
N ARG A 79 -15.29 -25.79 -0.79
CA ARG A 79 -14.14 -26.48 -0.19
C ARG A 79 -12.85 -26.26 -0.96
N ARG A 80 -12.89 -26.36 -2.30
CA ARG A 80 -11.70 -26.15 -3.15
C ARG A 80 -11.22 -24.70 -3.09
N LEU A 81 -12.15 -23.75 -3.15
CA LEU A 81 -11.86 -22.32 -3.02
C LEU A 81 -11.22 -22.00 -1.67
N MET A 82 -11.82 -22.46 -0.57
CA MET A 82 -11.28 -22.21 0.78
C MET A 82 -9.92 -22.86 0.99
N ARG A 83 -9.67 -24.06 0.44
CA ARG A 83 -8.34 -24.70 0.50
C ARG A 83 -7.25 -23.87 -0.19
N LEU A 84 -7.56 -23.28 -1.36
CA LEU A 84 -6.62 -22.41 -2.05
C LEU A 84 -6.32 -21.16 -1.21
N LEU A 85 -7.35 -20.53 -0.66
CA LEU A 85 -7.21 -19.32 0.16
C LEU A 85 -6.50 -19.57 1.50
N VAL A 86 -6.66 -20.76 2.09
CA VAL A 86 -5.86 -21.18 3.24
C VAL A 86 -4.39 -21.37 2.85
N SER A 87 -4.13 -22.04 1.72
CA SER A 87 -2.76 -22.23 1.22
C SER A 87 -2.06 -20.92 0.87
N SER A 88 -2.81 -19.87 0.54
CA SER A 88 -2.29 -18.53 0.28
C SER A 88 -2.27 -17.63 1.52
N GLY A 89 -2.56 -18.15 2.71
CA GLY A 89 -2.52 -17.42 3.98
C GLY A 89 -3.67 -16.43 4.21
N VAL A 90 -4.71 -16.46 3.38
CA VAL A 90 -5.90 -15.58 3.54
C VAL A 90 -6.74 -16.03 4.72
N PHE A 91 -6.89 -17.34 4.93
CA PHE A 91 -7.61 -17.94 6.06
C PHE A 91 -6.74 -18.98 6.76
N THR A 92 -7.10 -19.32 7.99
CA THR A 92 -6.51 -20.46 8.71
C THR A 92 -7.41 -21.69 8.61
N THR A 93 -6.84 -22.87 8.86
CA THR A 93 -7.64 -24.08 9.02
C THR A 93 -7.13 -24.92 10.17
N GLU A 94 -8.06 -25.41 10.97
CA GLU A 94 -7.80 -26.44 11.98
C GLU A 94 -8.60 -27.68 11.62
N ARG A 95 -7.96 -28.86 11.69
CA ARG A 95 -8.69 -30.13 11.67
C ARG A 95 -9.11 -30.43 13.10
N GLY A 96 -10.40 -30.63 13.34
CA GLY A 96 -10.93 -30.89 14.68
C GLY A 96 -10.44 -32.22 15.26
N GLY A 97 -9.27 -32.26 15.90
CA GLY A 97 -8.80 -33.44 16.64
C GLY A 97 -8.45 -34.67 15.78
N ALA A 98 -7.97 -35.72 16.47
CA ALA A 98 -7.29 -36.89 15.89
C ALA A 98 -8.19 -37.87 15.09
N ALA A 99 -9.46 -37.57 14.88
CA ALA A 99 -10.34 -38.38 14.06
C ALA A 99 -10.26 -37.94 12.59
N ALA A 100 -10.00 -38.88 11.68
CA ALA A 100 -9.87 -38.65 10.24
C ALA A 100 -11.14 -38.07 9.57
N GLU A 101 -12.27 -38.02 10.30
CA GLU A 101 -13.58 -37.56 9.85
C GLU A 101 -13.99 -36.18 10.40
N ALA A 102 -13.16 -35.54 11.23
CA ALA A 102 -13.51 -34.24 11.77
C ALA A 102 -13.55 -33.16 10.68
N GLU A 103 -14.66 -32.43 10.64
CA GLU A 103 -14.88 -31.39 9.65
C GLU A 103 -13.86 -30.25 9.84
N ALA A 104 -13.24 -29.82 8.74
CA ALA A 104 -12.28 -28.72 8.78
C ALA A 104 -12.97 -27.42 9.20
N VAL A 105 -12.42 -26.77 10.21
CA VAL A 105 -12.86 -25.46 10.68
C VAL A 105 -11.96 -24.41 10.04
N TYR A 106 -12.57 -23.36 9.49
CA TYR A 106 -11.89 -22.25 8.83
C TYR A 106 -11.96 -21.02 9.73
N GLY A 107 -10.81 -20.40 9.97
CA GLY A 107 -10.69 -19.21 10.80
C GLY A 107 -10.14 -18.00 10.03
N LEU A 108 -10.26 -16.82 10.64
CA LEU A 108 -9.64 -15.61 10.11
C LEU A 108 -8.13 -15.64 10.31
N ALA A 109 -7.38 -15.32 9.27
CA ALA A 109 -5.96 -14.96 9.34
C ALA A 109 -5.81 -13.42 9.36
N PRO A 110 -4.63 -12.87 9.71
CA PRO A 110 -4.37 -11.43 9.70
C PRO A 110 -4.78 -10.74 8.39
N LEU A 111 -4.54 -11.38 7.23
CA LEU A 111 -4.96 -10.85 5.93
C LEU A 111 -6.48 -10.71 5.84
N SER A 112 -7.24 -11.76 6.17
CA SER A 112 -8.71 -11.70 6.10
C SER A 112 -9.35 -10.70 7.07
N LEU A 113 -8.66 -10.29 8.13
CA LEU A 113 -9.17 -9.24 9.04
C LEU A 113 -9.32 -7.89 8.34
N PHE A 114 -8.45 -7.57 7.37
CA PHE A 114 -8.58 -6.36 6.55
C PHE A 114 -9.82 -6.38 5.63
N LEU A 115 -10.50 -7.53 5.50
CA LEU A 115 -11.63 -7.73 4.59
C LEU A 115 -12.97 -7.85 5.34
N VAL A 116 -12.95 -7.74 6.67
CA VAL A 116 -14.16 -7.83 7.49
C VAL A 116 -14.82 -6.46 7.60
N ASP A 117 -16.11 -6.40 7.28
CA ASP A 117 -16.92 -5.20 7.49
C ASP A 117 -17.04 -4.89 8.99
N GLY A 118 -16.61 -3.69 9.39
CA GLY A 118 -16.76 -3.21 10.74
C GLY A 118 -15.98 -4.00 11.79
N ALA A 119 -14.94 -4.75 11.41
CA ALA A 119 -14.16 -5.58 12.34
C ALA A 119 -13.63 -4.84 13.58
N PHE A 120 -13.44 -3.52 13.49
CA PHE A 120 -12.82 -2.70 14.53
C PHE A 120 -13.69 -1.53 14.99
N THR A 121 -14.97 -1.48 14.61
CA THR A 121 -15.88 -0.41 15.06
C THR A 121 -16.08 -0.50 16.57
N GLY A 122 -15.62 0.53 17.32
CA GLY A 122 -15.75 0.61 18.78
C GLY A 122 -14.56 0.10 19.60
N SER A 123 -13.44 -0.25 18.96
CA SER A 123 -12.15 -0.47 19.64
C SER A 123 -11.63 0.84 20.26
N GLU A 124 -10.94 0.79 21.40
CA GLU A 124 -10.20 1.95 21.97
C GLU A 124 -9.16 2.51 20.96
N VAL A 125 -8.75 1.64 20.03
CA VAL A 125 -7.98 1.97 18.83
C VAL A 125 -8.97 2.03 17.66
N ASP A 126 -9.87 3.00 17.67
CA ASP A 126 -10.59 3.42 16.45
C ASP A 126 -9.59 4.14 15.55
N ASP A 127 -8.67 3.39 14.94
CA ASP A 127 -7.72 3.86 13.95
C ASP A 127 -8.28 3.79 12.53
N GLY A 128 -9.60 3.59 12.39
CA GLY A 128 -10.28 3.62 11.10
C GLY A 128 -9.82 2.49 10.19
N HIS A 129 -9.72 1.25 10.69
CA HIS A 129 -9.54 0.07 9.84
C HIS A 129 -10.73 -0.07 8.87
N THR A 130 -10.64 0.67 7.79
CA THR A 130 -11.51 0.61 6.63
C THR A 130 -11.27 -0.71 5.94
N ASN A 131 -12.36 -1.39 5.68
CA ASN A 131 -12.38 -2.62 4.91
C ASN A 131 -11.66 -2.39 3.56
N GLN A 132 -10.66 -3.20 3.25
CA GLN A 132 -9.86 -3.12 2.01
C GLN A 132 -10.47 -3.96 0.87
N SER A 133 -11.71 -4.41 1.02
CA SER A 133 -12.45 -5.15 -0.01
C SER A 133 -12.54 -4.35 -1.31
N ALA A 134 -12.69 -3.02 -1.22
CA ALA A 134 -12.73 -2.15 -2.39
C ALA A 134 -11.45 -2.26 -3.24
N PHE A 135 -10.27 -2.30 -2.61
CA PHE A 135 -8.99 -2.50 -3.30
C PHE A 135 -8.96 -3.84 -4.04
N VAL A 136 -9.34 -4.94 -3.36
CA VAL A 136 -9.41 -6.27 -3.98
C VAL A 136 -10.35 -6.25 -5.19
N LEU A 137 -11.52 -5.62 -5.06
CA LEU A 137 -12.53 -5.58 -6.12
C LEU A 137 -12.15 -4.68 -7.29
N ALA A 138 -11.46 -3.56 -7.04
CA ALA A 138 -10.94 -2.65 -8.07
C ALA A 138 -9.80 -3.30 -8.87
N ALA A 139 -8.78 -3.80 -8.16
CA ALA A 139 -7.60 -4.44 -8.76
C ALA A 139 -7.92 -5.72 -9.57
N THR A 140 -9.08 -6.33 -9.31
CA THR A 140 -9.57 -7.51 -10.03
C THR A 140 -10.80 -7.20 -10.90
N SER A 141 -11.03 -5.92 -11.22
CA SER A 141 -12.10 -5.50 -12.13
C SER A 141 -11.81 -5.91 -13.58
N ALA A 142 -12.86 -5.96 -14.40
CA ALA A 142 -12.71 -6.29 -15.82
C ALA A 142 -11.77 -5.31 -16.53
N HIS A 143 -11.95 -4.00 -16.29
CA HIS A 143 -11.12 -2.95 -16.90
C HIS A 143 -9.63 -3.08 -16.57
N TYR A 144 -9.29 -3.43 -15.32
CA TYR A 144 -7.90 -3.69 -14.92
C TYR A 144 -7.32 -4.92 -15.64
N VAL A 145 -8.09 -6.01 -15.69
CA VAL A 145 -7.67 -7.24 -16.38
C VAL A 145 -7.52 -7.02 -17.88
N GLU A 146 -8.43 -6.30 -18.51
CA GLU A 146 -8.37 -5.94 -19.93
C GLU A 146 -7.15 -5.07 -20.26
N ALA A 147 -6.85 -4.08 -19.41
CA ALA A 147 -5.63 -3.28 -19.54
C ALA A 147 -4.37 -4.14 -19.41
N ALA A 148 -4.34 -5.07 -18.44
CA ALA A 148 -3.23 -5.99 -18.25
C ALA A 148 -3.05 -6.97 -19.42
N LEU A 149 -4.15 -7.41 -20.05
CA LEU A 149 -4.10 -8.28 -21.23
C LEU A 149 -3.52 -7.59 -22.47
N GLY A 150 -3.56 -6.26 -22.54
CA GLY A 150 -3.02 -5.48 -23.66
C GLY A 150 -1.59 -4.96 -23.45
N LEU A 151 -0.89 -5.41 -22.40
CA LEU A 151 0.45 -4.90 -22.07
C LEU A 151 1.49 -5.20 -23.16
N ASP A 152 1.46 -6.39 -23.76
CA ASP A 152 2.35 -6.78 -24.85
C ASP A 152 2.17 -5.88 -26.08
N ASP A 153 0.92 -5.66 -26.49
CA ASP A 153 0.58 -4.74 -27.57
C ASP A 153 1.00 -3.30 -27.24
N TRP A 154 0.93 -2.88 -25.98
CA TRP A 154 1.35 -1.55 -25.55
C TRP A 154 2.87 -1.38 -25.65
N PHE A 155 3.66 -2.36 -25.18
CA PHE A 155 5.12 -2.34 -25.28
C PHE A 155 5.62 -2.36 -26.73
N MET A 156 4.89 -2.98 -27.65
CA MET A 156 5.27 -3.05 -29.07
C MET A 156 4.94 -1.78 -29.87
N LYS A 157 4.18 -0.82 -29.31
CA LYS A 157 3.76 0.39 -30.04
C LYS A 157 4.74 1.53 -29.81
N ASP A 158 5.46 1.92 -30.86
CA ASP A 158 6.40 3.05 -30.86
C ASP A 158 5.76 4.44 -30.64
N ASN A 159 4.42 4.53 -30.70
CA ASN A 159 3.70 5.81 -30.86
C ASN A 159 2.60 6.03 -29.82
N VAL A 160 2.68 5.37 -28.67
CA VAL A 160 1.85 5.76 -27.51
C VAL A 160 2.27 7.19 -27.13
N PRO A 161 1.34 8.15 -26.98
CA PRO A 161 1.68 9.46 -26.43
C PRO A 161 2.50 9.25 -25.16
N ALA A 162 3.61 9.97 -24.99
CA ALA A 162 4.59 9.74 -23.90
C ALA A 162 4.02 9.82 -22.47
N ALA A 163 2.72 10.09 -22.33
CA ALA A 163 1.98 10.19 -21.08
C ALA A 163 0.71 9.32 -21.05
N ALA A 164 0.43 8.43 -22.00
CA ALA A 164 -0.77 7.58 -21.94
C ALA A 164 -0.47 6.22 -21.30
N SER A 165 -1.09 5.95 -20.15
CA SER A 165 -0.95 4.65 -19.48
C SER A 165 -1.58 3.53 -20.31
N PRO A 166 -1.17 2.25 -20.16
CA PRO A 166 -1.85 1.12 -20.76
C PRO A 166 -3.36 1.10 -20.49
N PHE A 167 -3.80 1.48 -19.30
CA PHE A 167 -5.22 1.61 -18.98
C PHE A 167 -5.91 2.65 -19.86
N GLU A 168 -5.32 3.84 -19.99
CA GLU A 168 -5.85 4.90 -20.86
C GLU A 168 -5.83 4.48 -22.33
N ALA A 169 -4.80 3.78 -22.78
CA ALA A 169 -4.68 3.31 -24.16
C ALA A 169 -5.79 2.31 -24.54
N VAL A 170 -6.26 1.50 -23.58
CA VAL A 170 -7.35 0.53 -23.79
C VAL A 170 -8.73 1.18 -23.64
N HIS A 171 -8.92 2.04 -22.63
CA HIS A 171 -10.23 2.56 -22.25
C HIS A 171 -10.53 3.98 -22.77
N GLY A 172 -9.55 4.65 -23.36
CA GLY A 172 -9.67 5.99 -23.94
C GLY A 172 -9.72 7.14 -22.94
N ALA A 173 -9.57 6.86 -21.63
CA ALA A 173 -9.47 7.86 -20.58
C ALA A 173 -8.62 7.33 -19.41
N PRO A 174 -7.92 8.23 -18.68
CA PRO A 174 -7.23 7.88 -17.45
C PRO A 174 -8.18 7.30 -16.39
N LEU A 175 -7.65 6.50 -15.46
CA LEU A 175 -8.46 5.91 -14.39
C LEU A 175 -9.15 6.96 -13.51
N LEU A 176 -8.43 8.02 -13.15
CA LEU A 176 -8.90 9.11 -12.29
C LEU A 176 -9.32 10.34 -13.12
N HIS A 177 -10.13 10.12 -14.15
CA HIS A 177 -10.66 11.17 -15.01
C HIS A 177 -11.96 11.78 -14.44
N GLU A 178 -12.23 13.06 -14.73
CA GLU A 178 -13.45 13.75 -14.25
C GLU A 178 -14.74 13.04 -14.70
N THR A 179 -14.72 12.51 -15.92
CA THR A 179 -15.75 11.60 -16.43
C THR A 179 -15.23 10.17 -16.33
N PRO A 180 -15.76 9.34 -15.42
CA PRO A 180 -15.27 8.00 -15.22
C PRO A 180 -15.66 7.08 -16.38
N VAL A 181 -14.78 6.12 -16.70
CA VAL A 181 -15.04 5.05 -17.68
C VAL A 181 -16.22 4.18 -17.24
N ASP A 182 -16.26 3.83 -15.95
CA ASP A 182 -17.33 3.05 -15.33
C ASP A 182 -17.59 3.56 -13.90
N ALA A 183 -18.87 3.75 -13.58
CA ALA A 183 -19.28 4.33 -12.30
C ALA A 183 -18.97 3.42 -11.11
N GLU A 184 -19.11 2.10 -11.28
CA GLU A 184 -18.83 1.13 -10.22
C GLU A 184 -17.32 1.01 -9.97
N LEU A 185 -16.51 0.96 -11.03
CA LEU A 185 -15.05 1.01 -10.90
C LEU A 185 -14.60 2.28 -10.18
N ASN A 186 -15.14 3.44 -10.58
CA ASN A 186 -14.79 4.72 -9.94
C ASN A 186 -15.14 4.73 -8.45
N ARG A 187 -16.31 4.18 -8.08
CA ARG A 187 -16.71 4.01 -6.67
C ARG A 187 -15.72 3.12 -5.92
N LEU A 188 -15.37 1.96 -6.47
CA LEU A 188 -14.44 1.01 -5.85
C LEU A 188 -13.03 1.59 -5.69
N VAL A 189 -12.52 2.30 -6.71
CA VAL A 189 -11.21 2.96 -6.64
C VAL A 189 -11.24 4.08 -5.58
N SER A 190 -12.29 4.89 -5.56
CA SER A 190 -12.45 5.95 -4.55
C SER A 190 -12.48 5.37 -3.12
N GLU A 191 -13.25 4.31 -2.91
CA GLU A 191 -13.30 3.61 -1.62
C GLU A 191 -11.95 2.97 -1.24
N ALA A 192 -11.23 2.40 -2.21
CA ALA A 192 -9.89 1.84 -2.00
C ALA A 192 -8.87 2.91 -1.62
N LEU A 193 -8.92 4.09 -2.25
CA LEU A 193 -8.05 5.22 -1.92
C LEU A 193 -8.34 5.76 -0.51
N VAL A 194 -9.61 5.90 -0.15
CA VAL A 194 -10.01 6.27 1.23
C VAL A 194 -9.51 5.20 2.22
N SER A 195 -9.66 3.92 1.88
CA SER A 195 -9.26 2.84 2.78
C SER A 195 -7.75 2.76 2.98
N GLN A 196 -6.98 2.98 1.92
CA GLN A 196 -5.52 3.08 1.97
C GLN A 196 -5.08 4.31 2.77
N ASN A 197 -5.82 5.42 2.67
CA ASN A 197 -5.55 6.64 3.43
C ASN A 197 -5.69 6.45 4.95
N HIS A 198 -6.58 5.57 5.40
CA HIS A 198 -6.71 5.29 6.83
C HIS A 198 -5.66 4.26 7.29
N MET A 199 -5.17 3.42 6.37
CA MET A 199 -4.25 2.34 6.69
C MET A 199 -2.98 2.85 7.37
N GLY A 200 -2.64 2.25 8.51
CA GLY A 200 -1.36 2.45 9.19
C GLY A 200 -1.17 3.80 9.87
N ILE A 201 -2.19 4.68 9.96
CA ILE A 201 -2.07 5.89 10.78
C ILE A 201 -2.01 5.53 12.27
N GLY A 202 -2.84 4.59 12.73
CA GLY A 202 -2.80 4.09 14.12
C GLY A 202 -1.44 3.51 14.49
N LEU A 203 -0.87 2.68 13.61
CA LEU A 203 0.49 2.16 13.79
C LEU A 203 1.54 3.27 13.78
N ALA A 204 1.41 4.26 12.89
CA ALA A 204 2.33 5.40 12.87
C ALA A 204 2.29 6.21 14.17
N LEU A 205 1.09 6.42 14.74
CA LEU A 205 0.88 7.12 16.00
C LEU A 205 1.43 6.34 17.21
N ARG A 206 1.37 5.00 17.19
CA ARG A 206 1.96 4.14 18.23
C ARG A 206 3.48 4.09 18.15
N GLU A 207 4.01 3.72 16.98
CA GLU A 207 5.45 3.44 16.80
C GLU A 207 6.28 4.71 16.58
N SER A 208 5.67 5.83 16.20
CA SER A 208 6.38 7.10 16.00
C SER A 208 5.62 8.29 16.53
N ARG A 209 5.09 8.12 17.73
CA ARG A 209 4.51 9.18 18.56
C ARG A 209 5.37 10.45 18.57
N ARG A 210 6.69 10.28 18.73
CA ARG A 210 7.71 11.35 18.75
C ARG A 210 7.71 12.28 17.54
N VAL A 211 7.17 11.86 16.39
CA VAL A 211 7.07 12.71 15.19
C VAL A 211 6.06 13.84 15.42
N PHE A 212 4.97 13.51 16.10
CA PHE A 212 3.82 14.37 16.35
C PHE A 212 3.87 15.06 17.72
N GLU A 213 4.69 14.57 18.66
CA GLU A 213 4.90 15.20 19.95
C GLU A 213 5.37 16.66 19.83
N GLY A 214 4.76 17.54 20.62
CA GLY A 214 5.06 18.98 20.66
C GLY A 214 4.56 19.77 19.45
N LEU A 215 3.77 19.16 18.56
CA LEU A 215 3.12 19.90 17.49
C LEU A 215 1.86 20.63 17.99
N GLU A 216 1.76 21.91 17.67
CA GLU A 216 0.59 22.76 17.94
C GLU A 216 -0.35 22.85 16.74
N SER A 217 0.18 22.74 15.51
CA SER A 217 -0.62 22.76 14.29
C SER A 217 -0.06 21.85 13.20
N LEU A 218 -0.95 21.19 12.45
CA LEU A 218 -0.61 20.31 11.35
C LEU A 218 -1.61 20.45 10.20
N VAL A 219 -1.09 20.53 8.98
CA VAL A 219 -1.90 20.40 7.76
C VAL A 219 -1.73 19.00 7.18
N ASP A 220 -2.84 18.28 7.04
CA ASP A 220 -2.93 17.01 6.30
C ASP A 220 -3.26 17.33 4.85
N CYS A 221 -2.24 17.31 4.00
CA CYS A 221 -2.31 17.73 2.60
C CYS A 221 -2.66 16.53 1.72
N GLY A 222 -3.75 16.59 0.96
CA GLY A 222 -4.37 15.42 0.34
C GLY A 222 -5.05 14.50 1.37
N GLY A 223 -5.55 15.08 2.48
CA GLY A 223 -6.05 14.32 3.62
C GLY A 223 -7.43 13.67 3.42
N GLY A 224 -8.11 13.93 2.30
CA GLY A 224 -9.38 13.33 1.93
C GLY A 224 -10.50 13.62 2.94
N ASP A 225 -11.09 12.56 3.47
CA ASP A 225 -12.18 12.62 4.45
C ASP A 225 -11.71 13.08 5.86
N GLY A 226 -10.42 13.30 6.06
CA GLY A 226 -9.83 13.77 7.31
C GLY A 226 -9.68 12.72 8.41
N ALA A 227 -9.83 11.42 8.10
CA ALA A 227 -9.72 10.39 9.14
C ALA A 227 -8.34 10.32 9.79
N ALA A 228 -7.27 10.51 9.00
CA ALA A 228 -5.91 10.55 9.53
C ALA A 228 -5.71 11.75 10.47
N ALA A 229 -6.14 12.94 10.04
CA ALA A 229 -6.16 14.13 10.88
C ALA A 229 -6.96 13.93 12.19
N ARG A 230 -8.15 13.34 12.14
CA ARG A 230 -8.93 13.02 13.35
C ARG A 230 -8.21 12.03 14.28
N ALA A 231 -7.57 11.00 13.72
CA ALA A 231 -6.78 10.05 14.51
C ALA A 231 -5.59 10.75 15.21
N ILE A 232 -4.94 11.70 14.53
CA ILE A 232 -3.87 12.52 15.10
C ILE A 232 -4.42 13.38 16.25
N VAL A 233 -5.54 14.09 16.05
CA VAL A 233 -6.17 14.92 17.09
C VAL A 233 -6.58 14.08 18.31
N ARG A 234 -7.13 12.88 18.11
CA ARG A 234 -7.45 11.96 19.23
C ARG A 234 -6.22 11.55 20.02
N ALA A 235 -5.10 11.27 19.34
CA ALA A 235 -3.85 10.89 19.99
C ALA A 235 -3.13 12.08 20.66
N PHE A 236 -3.35 13.31 20.17
CA PHE A 236 -2.73 14.54 20.64
C PHE A 236 -3.76 15.68 20.77
N PRO A 237 -4.58 15.71 21.85
CA PRO A 237 -5.73 16.63 21.96
C PRO A 237 -5.44 18.14 21.90
N GLY A 238 -4.18 18.56 21.94
CA GLY A 238 -3.76 19.96 21.81
C GLY A 238 -3.36 20.39 20.40
N ILE A 239 -3.28 19.46 19.44
CA ILE A 239 -2.89 19.78 18.06
C ILE A 239 -4.10 20.30 17.28
N LYS A 240 -3.91 21.42 16.57
CA LYS A 240 -4.88 21.90 15.59
C LYS A 240 -4.60 21.27 14.23
N CYS A 241 -5.51 20.46 13.73
CA CYS A 241 -5.38 19.84 12.40
C CYS A 241 -6.27 20.49 11.36
N THR A 242 -5.70 20.76 10.19
CA THR A 242 -6.40 21.24 9.00
C THR A 242 -6.21 20.24 7.86
N VAL A 243 -7.30 19.80 7.23
CA VAL A 243 -7.27 18.96 6.03
C VAL A 243 -7.35 19.86 4.81
N LEU A 244 -6.34 19.79 3.95
CA LEU A 244 -6.32 20.46 2.65
C LEU A 244 -6.57 19.41 1.57
N ASP A 245 -7.61 19.60 0.77
CA ASP A 245 -7.89 18.78 -0.41
C ASP A 245 -8.66 19.57 -1.47
N LEU A 246 -8.83 18.99 -2.65
CA LEU A 246 -9.54 19.63 -3.75
C LEU A 246 -11.01 19.89 -3.37
N PRO A 247 -11.64 20.95 -3.91
CA PRO A 247 -13.01 21.33 -3.55
C PRO A 247 -14.04 20.20 -3.65
N GLN A 248 -13.93 19.36 -4.69
CA GLN A 248 -14.82 18.22 -4.89
C GLN A 248 -14.65 17.14 -3.82
N VAL A 249 -13.45 16.96 -3.28
CA VAL A 249 -13.18 15.99 -2.21
C VAL A 249 -13.73 16.52 -0.89
N ILE A 250 -13.41 17.76 -0.55
CA ILE A 250 -13.91 18.44 0.66
C ILE A 250 -15.44 18.53 0.67
N GLY A 251 -16.08 18.72 -0.49
CA GLY A 251 -17.53 18.72 -0.62
C GLY A 251 -18.21 17.41 -0.21
N THR A 252 -17.45 16.30 -0.19
CA THR A 252 -17.92 14.97 0.25
C THR A 252 -17.46 14.59 1.65
N ALA A 253 -16.67 15.44 2.31
CA ALA A 253 -16.17 15.16 3.65
C ALA A 253 -17.31 15.11 4.68
N PRO A 254 -17.14 14.34 5.77
CA PRO A 254 -18.11 14.31 6.87
C PRO A 254 -18.40 15.72 7.39
N VAL A 255 -19.62 15.93 7.89
CA VAL A 255 -20.00 17.20 8.54
C VAL A 255 -18.98 17.52 9.63
N ALA A 256 -18.50 18.77 9.65
CA ALA A 256 -17.49 19.22 10.59
C ALA A 256 -17.93 18.91 12.04
N ASP A 257 -17.19 18.02 12.69
CA ASP A 257 -17.37 17.63 14.08
C ASP A 257 -16.66 18.59 15.06
N GLY A 258 -15.97 19.60 14.51
CA GLY A 258 -15.16 20.57 15.26
C GLY A 258 -13.79 20.03 15.68
N ALA A 259 -13.45 18.77 15.37
CA ALA A 259 -12.15 18.19 15.69
C ALA A 259 -11.08 18.57 14.66
N VAL A 260 -11.47 18.77 13.39
CA VAL A 260 -10.56 19.15 12.29
C VAL A 260 -11.17 20.26 11.45
N ASP A 261 -10.32 21.16 10.95
CA ASP A 261 -10.71 22.19 9.98
C ASP A 261 -10.55 21.65 8.56
N TYR A 262 -11.46 22.01 7.65
CA TYR A 262 -11.35 21.66 6.23
C TYR A 262 -11.09 22.90 5.37
N VAL A 263 -10.12 22.80 4.47
CA VAL A 263 -9.78 23.84 3.50
C VAL A 263 -9.83 23.23 2.11
N ALA A 264 -10.77 23.72 1.30
CA ALA A 264 -10.83 23.40 -0.12
C ALA A 264 -9.77 24.21 -0.88
N GLY A 265 -8.87 23.54 -1.59
CA GLY A 265 -7.82 24.21 -2.33
C GLY A 265 -6.90 23.26 -3.09
N ASP A 266 -5.99 23.86 -3.86
CA ASP A 266 -4.97 23.15 -4.62
C ASP A 266 -3.60 23.31 -3.95
N MET A 267 -2.97 22.19 -3.58
CA MET A 267 -1.67 22.15 -2.93
C MET A 267 -0.52 22.65 -3.80
N PHE A 268 -0.64 22.63 -5.13
CA PHE A 268 0.34 23.24 -6.03
C PHE A 268 0.32 24.77 -5.93
N SER A 269 -0.83 25.33 -5.58
CA SER A 269 -1.06 26.76 -5.48
C SER A 269 -0.77 27.28 -4.08
N TYR A 270 -1.37 26.68 -3.04
CA TYR A 270 -1.29 27.17 -1.67
C TYR A 270 -1.52 26.07 -0.64
N ILE A 271 -0.67 26.05 0.40
CA ILE A 271 -0.84 25.20 1.59
C ILE A 271 -0.97 26.13 2.82
N PRO A 272 -2.03 25.99 3.65
CA PRO A 272 -2.21 26.82 4.84
C PRO A 272 -1.00 26.75 5.79
N PRO A 273 -0.62 27.87 6.44
CA PRO A 273 0.47 27.86 7.42
C PRO A 273 0.20 26.94 8.61
N ALA A 274 1.17 26.10 8.95
CA ALA A 274 1.13 25.23 10.12
C ALA A 274 2.56 24.84 10.55
N GLN A 275 2.72 24.33 11.77
CA GLN A 275 4.02 23.87 12.24
C GLN A 275 4.50 22.61 11.48
N ALA A 276 3.58 21.77 11.03
CA ALA A 276 3.89 20.60 10.22
C ALA A 276 2.96 20.46 9.02
N VAL A 277 3.48 19.88 7.94
CA VAL A 277 2.68 19.38 6.81
C VAL A 277 2.85 17.87 6.74
N LEU A 278 1.74 17.13 6.67
CA LEU A 278 1.70 15.70 6.42
C LEU A 278 1.35 15.45 4.95
N LEU A 279 2.18 14.65 4.28
CA LEU A 279 1.96 14.13 2.94
C LEU A 279 1.91 12.61 3.04
N LYS A 280 0.72 12.02 2.92
CA LYS A 280 0.48 10.59 3.10
C LYS A 280 -0.08 10.00 1.81
N TYR A 281 0.68 9.11 1.16
CA TYR A 281 0.38 8.57 -0.18
C TYR A 281 0.06 9.67 -1.19
N VAL A 282 0.76 10.81 -1.09
CA VAL A 282 0.56 11.93 -2.01
C VAL A 282 1.61 11.89 -3.11
N LEU A 283 2.89 11.77 -2.74
CA LEU A 283 3.99 11.97 -3.67
C LEU A 283 4.07 10.84 -4.70
N SER A 284 3.71 9.60 -4.34
CA SER A 284 3.65 8.46 -5.27
C SER A 284 2.66 8.61 -6.44
N HIS A 285 1.76 9.61 -6.41
CA HIS A 285 0.84 9.89 -7.50
C HIS A 285 1.37 10.91 -8.51
N TRP A 286 2.51 11.55 -8.24
CA TRP A 286 3.00 12.69 -9.02
C TRP A 286 4.40 12.45 -9.58
N SER A 287 4.70 13.15 -10.67
CA SER A 287 6.05 13.21 -11.23
C SER A 287 7.04 13.87 -10.28
N ASP A 288 8.35 13.67 -10.49
CA ASP A 288 9.43 14.34 -9.75
C ASP A 288 9.27 15.87 -9.72
N ASP A 289 9.05 16.47 -10.89
CA ASP A 289 8.91 17.92 -11.03
C ASP A 289 7.71 18.45 -10.23
N ASP A 290 6.62 17.68 -10.21
CA ASP A 290 5.44 18.02 -9.44
C ASP A 290 5.64 17.80 -7.93
N CYS A 291 6.34 16.73 -7.54
CA CYS A 291 6.75 16.51 -6.16
C CYS A 291 7.59 17.67 -5.63
N VAL A 292 8.55 18.19 -6.43
CA VAL A 292 9.36 19.36 -6.06
C VAL A 292 8.48 20.60 -5.88
N LYS A 293 7.49 20.83 -6.76
CA LYS A 293 6.54 21.95 -6.62
C LYS A 293 5.74 21.83 -5.31
N ILE A 294 5.21 20.64 -5.02
CA ILE A 294 4.46 20.36 -3.78
C ILE A 294 5.33 20.64 -2.55
N LEU A 295 6.55 20.07 -2.51
CA LEU A 295 7.48 20.26 -1.39
C LEU A 295 7.91 21.73 -1.22
N ALA A 296 8.05 22.47 -2.32
CA ALA A 296 8.31 23.90 -2.28
C ALA A 296 7.14 24.68 -1.64
N GLN A 297 5.89 24.28 -1.86
CA GLN A 297 4.74 24.85 -1.17
C GLN A 297 4.71 24.46 0.31
N CYS A 298 5.02 23.19 0.64
CA CYS A 298 5.12 22.77 2.05
C CYS A 298 6.16 23.60 2.80
N LYS A 299 7.31 23.87 2.17
CA LYS A 299 8.38 24.71 2.75
C LYS A 299 7.92 26.14 3.04
N LYS A 300 7.04 26.72 2.23
CA LYS A 300 6.47 28.05 2.47
C LYS A 300 5.43 28.04 3.60
N ALA A 301 4.75 26.92 3.80
CA ALA A 301 3.69 26.76 4.79
C ALA A 301 4.21 26.50 6.21
N ILE A 302 5.43 25.96 6.36
CA ILE A 302 6.01 25.67 7.67
C ILE A 302 6.93 26.79 8.18
N PRO A 303 7.05 26.98 9.51
CA PRO A 303 8.08 27.85 10.08
C PRO A 303 9.48 27.26 9.87
N SER A 304 10.52 28.00 10.28
CA SER A 304 11.88 27.46 10.22
C SER A 304 12.04 26.24 11.13
N ARG A 305 13.04 25.40 10.87
CA ARG A 305 13.35 24.24 11.71
C ARG A 305 13.65 24.61 13.16
N GLU A 306 14.29 25.74 13.41
CA GLU A 306 14.59 26.23 14.77
C GLU A 306 13.30 26.55 15.53
N ALA A 307 12.28 27.01 14.82
CA ALA A 307 10.92 27.18 15.32
C ALA A 307 10.08 25.87 15.26
N GLY A 308 10.70 24.73 14.95
CA GLY A 308 10.06 23.41 14.99
C GLY A 308 9.36 22.96 13.71
N GLY A 309 9.53 23.69 12.59
CA GLY A 309 8.92 23.35 11.30
C GLY A 309 9.35 22.00 10.74
N LYS A 310 8.40 21.20 10.24
CA LYS A 310 8.69 19.87 9.65
C LYS A 310 7.73 19.47 8.53
N VAL A 311 8.23 18.67 7.59
CA VAL A 311 7.39 17.94 6.61
C VAL A 311 7.46 16.46 6.94
N ILE A 312 6.30 15.83 7.09
CA ILE A 312 6.14 14.41 7.44
C ILE A 312 5.66 13.70 6.17
N ILE A 313 6.44 12.75 5.69
CA ILE A 313 6.13 12.00 4.47
C ILE A 313 5.92 10.54 4.85
N LYS A 314 4.76 10.00 4.46
CA LYS A 314 4.45 8.57 4.53
C LYS A 314 4.08 8.11 3.13
N ASP A 315 4.99 7.39 2.49
CA ASP A 315 4.82 6.84 1.15
C ASP A 315 5.53 5.50 1.03
N VAL A 316 5.25 4.75 -0.05
CA VAL A 316 5.95 3.48 -0.34
C VAL A 316 7.33 3.82 -0.92
N VAL A 317 8.38 3.17 -0.41
CA VAL A 317 9.73 3.27 -0.97
C VAL A 317 10.11 1.90 -1.50
N VAL A 318 10.21 1.76 -2.82
CA VAL A 318 10.55 0.48 -3.45
C VAL A 318 12.00 0.09 -3.15
N GLY A 319 12.22 -1.19 -2.81
CA GLY A 319 13.56 -1.76 -2.71
C GLY A 319 14.23 -1.62 -1.34
N THR A 320 13.52 -1.11 -0.33
CA THR A 320 13.96 -1.14 1.07
C THR A 320 13.64 -2.46 1.77
N SER A 321 12.70 -3.22 1.21
CA SER A 321 12.20 -4.48 1.74
C SER A 321 12.83 -5.72 1.11
N SER A 322 12.60 -6.88 1.71
CA SER A 322 13.00 -8.18 1.16
C SER A 322 11.84 -9.19 1.20
N GLY A 323 11.97 -10.29 0.45
CA GLY A 323 10.98 -11.38 0.42
C GLY A 323 9.62 -10.93 -0.10
N LEU A 324 8.54 -11.34 0.59
CA LEU A 324 7.16 -11.07 0.17
C LEU A 324 6.80 -9.58 0.09
N MET A 325 7.42 -8.74 0.92
CA MET A 325 7.15 -7.30 0.90
C MET A 325 7.75 -6.65 -0.35
N LEU A 326 8.95 -7.06 -0.76
CA LEU A 326 9.54 -6.61 -2.03
C LEU A 326 8.70 -7.06 -3.23
N GLU A 327 8.21 -8.31 -3.22
CA GLU A 327 7.30 -8.79 -4.27
C GLU A 327 6.02 -7.95 -4.33
N ALA A 328 5.44 -7.58 -3.18
CA ALA A 328 4.27 -6.71 -3.12
C ALA A 328 4.56 -5.28 -3.61
N GLU A 329 5.71 -4.70 -3.25
CA GLU A 329 6.18 -3.41 -3.75
C GLU A 329 6.30 -3.41 -5.27
N LEU A 330 6.93 -4.43 -5.86
CA LEU A 330 7.08 -4.56 -7.31
C LEU A 330 5.75 -4.81 -8.03
N LEU A 331 4.81 -5.51 -7.40
CA LEU A 331 3.46 -5.69 -7.96
C LEU A 331 2.66 -4.37 -7.94
N MET A 332 2.82 -3.57 -6.88
CA MET A 332 2.26 -2.22 -6.84
C MET A 332 2.94 -1.32 -7.86
N ASP A 333 4.25 -1.48 -8.06
CA ASP A 333 5.05 -0.81 -9.09
C ASP A 333 4.49 -1.03 -10.51
N MET A 334 4.34 -2.31 -10.85
CA MET A 334 3.66 -2.71 -12.08
C MET A 334 2.24 -2.16 -12.15
N ALA A 335 1.48 -2.21 -11.04
CA ALA A 335 0.09 -1.75 -11.01
C ALA A 335 -0.04 -0.27 -11.34
N MET A 336 0.81 0.61 -10.78
CA MET A 336 0.67 2.03 -11.10
C MET A 336 1.32 2.40 -12.42
N MET A 337 2.32 1.68 -12.92
CA MET A 337 2.85 1.89 -14.27
C MET A 337 1.74 1.75 -15.31
N TYR A 338 0.90 0.70 -15.20
CA TYR A 338 -0.13 0.49 -16.21
C TYR A 338 -1.41 1.31 -15.99
N VAL A 339 -1.65 1.78 -14.76
CA VAL A 339 -2.85 2.54 -14.39
C VAL A 339 -2.63 4.05 -14.50
N LEU A 340 -1.48 4.55 -14.05
CA LEU A 340 -1.16 5.97 -13.96
C LEU A 340 -0.13 6.36 -15.02
N SER A 341 -0.41 7.45 -15.70
CA SER A 341 0.33 8.01 -16.82
C SER A 341 1.71 8.60 -16.48
N HIS A 342 2.04 8.78 -15.19
CA HIS A 342 3.13 9.65 -14.75
C HIS A 342 4.15 8.98 -13.82
N TRP A 343 4.16 7.65 -13.73
CA TRP A 343 5.09 6.93 -12.86
C TRP A 343 6.22 6.26 -13.64
N SER A 344 7.48 6.53 -13.30
CA SER A 344 8.65 5.85 -13.88
C SER A 344 9.65 5.40 -12.82
N ASP A 345 10.32 4.26 -13.06
CA ASP A 345 11.31 3.61 -12.18
C ASP A 345 12.44 4.53 -11.71
N ASP A 346 12.74 5.53 -12.53
CA ASP A 346 13.82 6.48 -12.34
C ASP A 346 13.50 7.52 -11.24
N ASP A 347 12.25 7.55 -10.74
CA ASP A 347 11.69 8.67 -9.98
C ASP A 347 11.62 8.40 -8.45
N CYS A 348 11.32 7.18 -8.01
CA CYS A 348 11.16 6.85 -6.57
C CYS A 348 12.42 7.14 -5.70
N VAL A 349 13.62 6.82 -6.21
CA VAL A 349 14.89 7.08 -5.50
C VAL A 349 15.31 8.55 -5.65
N LYS A 350 14.95 9.18 -6.77
CA LYS A 350 15.20 10.62 -6.99
C LYS A 350 14.33 11.47 -6.07
N ILE A 351 13.09 11.11 -5.76
CA ILE A 351 12.26 11.84 -4.80
C ILE A 351 12.97 12.00 -3.46
N LEU A 352 13.54 10.93 -2.88
CA LEU A 352 14.22 11.04 -1.58
C LEU A 352 15.54 11.83 -1.67
N ALA A 353 16.28 11.66 -2.77
CA ALA A 353 17.51 12.40 -3.03
C ALA A 353 17.25 13.89 -3.34
N GLN A 354 16.15 14.21 -4.01
CA GLN A 354 15.70 15.55 -4.36
C GLN A 354 14.99 16.21 -3.19
N CYS A 355 14.23 15.49 -2.36
CA CYS A 355 13.74 15.94 -1.05
C CYS A 355 14.90 16.42 -0.18
N LYS A 356 16.00 15.66 -0.17
CA LYS A 356 17.26 16.01 0.51
C LYS A 356 18.01 17.18 -0.14
N LYS A 357 17.77 17.50 -1.42
CA LYS A 357 18.33 18.67 -2.12
C LYS A 357 17.44 19.93 -2.00
N ALA A 358 16.12 19.79 -2.06
CA ALA A 358 15.13 20.86 -1.95
C ALA A 358 14.99 21.37 -0.51
N ILE A 359 15.29 20.51 0.47
CA ILE A 359 15.36 20.85 1.88
C ILE A 359 16.85 20.76 2.27
N PRO A 360 17.53 21.90 2.43
CA PRO A 360 18.98 21.93 2.52
C PRO A 360 19.47 21.22 3.80
N SER A 361 20.78 20.91 3.82
CA SER A 361 21.46 20.19 4.90
C SER A 361 21.24 20.86 6.28
N ARG A 362 21.69 20.19 7.35
CA ARG A 362 21.54 20.57 8.77
C ARG A 362 21.77 22.04 9.11
N GLU A 363 22.43 22.81 8.25
CA GLU A 363 22.79 24.21 8.43
C GLU A 363 21.75 25.22 7.89
N ALA A 364 20.71 24.79 7.15
CA ALA A 364 19.76 25.71 6.49
C ALA A 364 18.25 25.39 6.66
N GLY A 365 17.87 24.77 7.78
CA GLY A 365 16.57 25.09 8.38
C GLY A 365 15.34 24.23 8.04
N GLY A 366 15.48 22.95 7.63
CA GLY A 366 14.35 22.00 7.52
C GLY A 366 14.66 20.58 8.02
N LYS A 367 13.64 19.83 8.48
CA LYS A 367 13.72 18.38 8.76
C LYS A 367 12.61 17.66 8.00
N VAL A 368 13.00 16.77 7.08
CA VAL A 368 12.11 15.75 6.50
C VAL A 368 12.16 14.52 7.40
N ILE A 369 11.01 14.02 7.81
CA ILE A 369 10.90 12.69 8.40
C ILE A 369 10.16 11.84 7.39
N ILE A 370 10.91 11.04 6.62
CA ILE A 370 10.35 9.92 5.86
C ILE A 370 10.22 8.78 6.85
N LYS A 371 8.99 8.33 7.08
CA LYS A 371 8.75 7.13 7.87
C LYS A 371 8.16 6.06 6.97
N ASP A 372 8.96 5.04 6.72
CA ASP A 372 8.52 3.77 6.18
C ASP A 372 7.77 2.99 7.28
N VAL A 373 6.66 2.34 6.92
CA VAL A 373 6.00 1.38 7.79
C VAL A 373 6.57 0.02 7.44
N VAL A 374 7.74 -0.31 8.00
CA VAL A 374 8.22 -1.68 8.04
C VAL A 374 7.28 -2.46 8.96
N VAL A 375 6.29 -3.13 8.38
CA VAL A 375 5.47 -4.12 9.09
C VAL A 375 6.41 -5.27 9.42
N GLY A 376 6.80 -5.36 10.69
CA GLY A 376 7.83 -6.28 11.15
C GLY A 376 7.58 -7.72 10.71
N THR A 377 8.58 -8.32 10.06
CA THR A 377 8.70 -9.78 9.98
C THR A 377 9.49 -10.26 11.18
N SER A 378 8.80 -10.77 12.19
CA SER A 378 9.43 -11.63 13.18
C SER A 378 9.84 -12.93 12.49
N SER A 379 11.13 -13.13 12.23
CA SER A 379 11.74 -14.46 12.21
C SER A 379 13.27 -14.39 12.19
N GLY A 380 13.89 -14.82 13.29
CA GLY A 380 15.28 -15.27 13.33
C GLY A 380 16.13 -14.66 14.45
N LEU A 381 16.29 -15.38 15.56
CA LEU A 381 17.17 -15.09 16.72
C LEU A 381 18.67 -14.87 16.37
N MET A 382 19.05 -14.87 15.09
CA MET A 382 20.41 -14.62 14.62
C MET A 382 20.60 -13.20 14.07
N LEU A 383 19.52 -12.50 13.68
CA LEU A 383 19.57 -11.12 13.17
C LEU A 383 19.63 -10.06 14.29
N GLU A 384 19.05 -10.37 15.45
CA GLU A 384 19.13 -9.51 16.65
C GLU A 384 20.58 -9.37 17.14
N ALA A 385 21.44 -10.38 16.95
CA ALA A 385 22.84 -10.35 17.34
C ALA A 385 23.70 -9.49 16.38
N GLU A 386 23.39 -9.47 15.08
CA GLU A 386 24.06 -8.61 14.10
C GLU A 386 23.67 -7.14 14.26
N LEU A 387 22.38 -6.83 14.44
CA LEU A 387 21.91 -5.46 14.66
C LEU A 387 22.42 -4.87 15.99
N LEU A 388 22.55 -5.68 17.05
CA LEU A 388 23.18 -5.24 18.31
C LEU A 388 24.69 -5.00 18.17
N MET A 389 25.38 -5.80 17.35
CA MET A 389 26.82 -5.60 17.07
C MET A 389 27.07 -4.38 16.20
N ASP A 390 26.21 -4.12 15.20
CA ASP A 390 26.31 -2.92 14.35
C ASP A 390 25.96 -1.64 15.12
N MET A 391 24.96 -1.69 16.01
CA MET A 391 24.67 -0.57 16.93
C MET A 391 25.78 -0.37 17.96
N ALA A 392 26.41 -1.44 18.47
CA ALA A 392 27.56 -1.33 19.37
C ALA A 392 28.80 -0.76 18.67
N MET A 393 29.02 -1.10 17.39
CA MET A 393 30.11 -0.58 16.57
C MET A 393 29.92 0.92 16.25
N MET A 394 28.68 1.39 16.06
CA MET A 394 28.37 2.82 15.90
C MET A 394 28.53 3.64 17.19
N VAL A 395 28.37 3.03 18.37
CA VAL A 395 28.53 3.72 19.67
C VAL A 395 29.99 3.70 20.16
N MET A 396 30.78 2.69 19.77
CA MET A 396 32.11 2.44 20.32
C MET A 396 33.28 2.94 19.44
N THR A 397 33.06 3.28 18.16
CA THR A 397 34.15 3.69 17.27
C THR A 397 33.96 5.10 16.70
N SER A 398 34.92 5.98 17.01
CA SER A 398 35.01 7.34 16.51
C SER A 398 36.05 7.45 15.38
N GLY A 399 35.60 7.88 14.18
CA GLY A 399 36.43 8.34 13.06
C GLY A 399 36.88 7.24 12.08
N ARG A 400 37.14 7.49 10.79
CA ARG A 400 37.17 8.68 9.92
C ARG A 400 36.90 8.20 8.48
N GLU A 401 36.44 9.11 7.62
CA GLU A 401 36.40 8.98 6.16
C GLU A 401 37.79 8.60 5.59
N ARG A 402 37.83 7.77 4.53
CA ARG A 402 38.98 7.62 3.65
C ARG A 402 38.62 8.18 2.28
N ASP A 403 39.58 8.90 1.71
CA ASP A 403 39.54 9.67 0.46
C ASP A 403 38.93 8.92 -0.73
#